data_AF-A0A850BVN6-F1
#
_entry.id   AF-A0A850BVN6-F1
#
_cell.length_a   1.000
_cell.length_b   1.000
_cell.length_c   1.000
_cell.angle_alpha   90.00
_cell.angle_beta   90.00
_cell.angle_gamma   90.00
#
_symmetry.space_group_name_H-M   'P 1'
#
loop_
_entity.id
_entity.type
_entity.pdbx_description
1 polymer ?
#
loop_
_entity_poly.entity_id
_entity_poly.type
_entity_poly.pdbx_seq_one_letter_code
_entity_poly.pdbx_strand_id
1 'polypeptide(L)'
;AGSPDAGSTNAGDAGVRQGGFCKKLEPVDCDDNDPCTDEQCDSFSGQCVYTLNAFDIDGDGYRGPRVGTVAGEPGSCGDDCDDTSERAHPGGIEVCDGVDNDCNGIVDDNADFIPSGQAAVRISGDIDPAGPGGLAWSGTSYAAAYTGTSDGFAVFRTMIDPAGNPIPPGEEPVTIKSADASGGPIVWVGDRYGFAWQDRRDGDYEVYFTVLDQAGAKVFPDTRLSNAPGFSVNVALTWTGAEFVTVWQDERDGLFHLYGQRISVDSQPIEGNVAMTGPGGTWGNEGPSIAAGFAGIGVAWTVGDAYTHFIQFRTYNPDLSPLSTEISLTDGTTDAVYPTVVWNEDRYVIAWFDKSANPKSIYAAAVAEDGTVLVPATPVTSPGTFRSRYPYLRPLGDRLLLVYSDDRDQNDGYELYSRMIGADLAPLTDEKRLTVDTMDSIYPIAAFGPEGDVGILFRDDRDNGEHHVFFMKLGCVATSSP
;
A
#
# COMPACT_ATOMS: atom_id res chain seq x y z
N ALA A 1 38.71 -39.50 8.22
CA ALA A 1 39.12 -40.79 7.65
C ALA A 1 40.40 -40.58 6.85
N GLY A 2 41.53 -41.13 7.33
CA GLY A 2 42.82 -41.08 6.65
C GLY A 2 43.69 -42.19 7.22
N SER A 3 43.94 -43.22 6.43
CA SER A 3 44.78 -44.38 6.77
C SER A 3 46.25 -44.09 6.40
N PRO A 4 47.23 -44.74 7.06
CA PRO A 4 48.62 -44.27 7.14
C PRO A 4 49.53 -44.89 6.07
N ASP A 5 50.63 -44.19 5.78
CA ASP A 5 51.76 -44.71 5.01
C ASP A 5 52.81 -45.31 5.97
N ALA A 6 53.24 -46.53 5.68
CA ALA A 6 54.10 -47.34 6.54
C ALA A 6 55.58 -47.09 6.24
N GLY A 7 56.31 -46.58 7.22
CA GLY A 7 57.76 -46.33 7.14
C GLY A 7 58.52 -46.96 8.30
N SER A 8 59.00 -48.19 8.07
CA SER A 8 60.19 -48.86 8.62
C SER A 8 60.92 -48.26 9.84
N THR A 9 60.92 -49.07 10.89
CA THR A 9 61.71 -49.10 12.14
C THR A 9 63.17 -48.67 12.07
N ASN A 10 63.61 -47.88 13.07
CA ASN A 10 64.95 -47.95 13.64
C ASN A 10 64.87 -47.83 15.17
N ALA A 11 65.51 -48.77 15.86
CA ALA A 11 65.48 -48.93 17.31
C ALA A 11 66.40 -47.94 18.02
N GLY A 12 65.91 -47.31 19.08
CA GLY A 12 66.71 -46.51 19.99
C GLY A 12 65.87 -45.83 21.06
N ASP A 13 66.08 -46.25 22.30
CA ASP A 13 65.69 -45.60 23.55
C ASP A 13 64.23 -45.79 24.04
N ALA A 14 64.04 -46.87 24.83
CA ALA A 14 62.82 -47.14 25.58
C ALA A 14 62.76 -46.27 26.85
N GLY A 15 62.53 -44.97 26.67
CA GLY A 15 61.91 -44.17 27.73
C GLY A 15 60.46 -44.60 27.87
N VAL A 16 60.09 -45.15 29.04
CA VAL A 16 58.70 -45.45 29.38
C VAL A 16 57.92 -44.13 29.36
N ARG A 17 57.28 -43.82 28.24
CA ARG A 17 56.20 -42.83 28.22
C ARG A 17 55.06 -43.47 29.02
N GLN A 18 54.87 -43.05 30.27
CA GLN A 18 53.62 -43.31 30.97
C GLN A 18 52.50 -42.73 30.11
N GLY A 19 51.82 -43.59 29.36
CA GLY A 19 50.63 -43.20 28.62
C GLY A 19 49.64 -42.66 29.63
N GLY A 20 49.30 -41.37 29.52
CA GLY A 20 48.22 -40.79 30.31
C GLY A 20 46.95 -41.61 30.06
N PHE A 21 46.25 -41.97 31.13
CA PHE A 21 44.95 -42.61 31.01
C PHE A 21 43.95 -41.57 30.48
N CYS A 22 43.36 -41.81 29.31
CA CYS A 22 42.22 -41.02 28.87
C CYS A 22 41.05 -41.29 29.82
N LYS A 23 40.70 -40.32 30.66
CA LYS A 23 39.48 -40.34 31.45
C LYS A 23 38.36 -39.78 30.58
N LYS A 24 37.29 -40.56 30.38
CA LYS A 24 36.07 -40.05 29.77
C LYS A 24 35.51 -38.99 30.72
N LEU A 25 35.45 -37.74 30.27
CA LEU A 25 34.74 -36.69 30.99
C LEU A 25 33.24 -36.91 30.79
N GLU A 26 32.45 -36.66 31.83
CA GLU A 26 31.00 -36.61 31.68
C GLU A 26 30.67 -35.44 30.73
N PRO A 27 29.73 -35.61 29.79
CA PRO A 27 29.29 -34.52 28.93
C PRO A 27 28.86 -33.35 29.81
N VAL A 28 29.45 -32.18 29.58
CA VAL A 28 29.00 -30.94 30.20
C VAL A 28 27.77 -30.48 29.41
N ASP A 29 26.63 -30.47 30.08
CA ASP A 29 25.41 -29.89 29.55
C ASP A 29 25.45 -28.38 29.84
N CYS A 30 25.50 -27.58 28.77
CA CYS A 30 25.62 -26.14 28.86
C CYS A 30 24.31 -25.41 28.63
N ASP A 31 23.24 -26.13 28.25
CA ASP A 31 21.90 -25.59 28.04
C ASP A 31 21.35 -25.01 29.37
N ASP A 32 21.24 -23.69 29.43
CA ASP A 32 20.63 -22.97 30.55
C ASP A 32 19.18 -22.53 30.25
N ASN A 33 18.62 -22.99 29.14
CA ASN A 33 17.35 -22.58 28.55
C ASN A 33 17.23 -21.06 28.33
N ASP A 34 18.35 -20.34 28.18
CA ASP A 34 18.33 -18.94 27.77
C ASP A 34 18.37 -18.84 26.24
N PRO A 35 17.25 -18.52 25.56
CA PRO A 35 17.21 -18.38 24.11
C PRO A 35 18.12 -17.26 23.57
N CYS A 36 18.61 -16.37 24.44
CA CYS A 36 19.44 -15.22 24.11
C CYS A 36 20.94 -15.52 24.06
N THR A 37 21.33 -16.75 24.40
CA THR A 37 22.71 -17.18 24.33
C THR A 37 22.87 -18.45 23.53
N ASP A 38 23.88 -18.47 22.66
CA ASP A 38 24.36 -19.71 22.06
C ASP A 38 25.31 -20.39 23.06
N GLU A 39 24.95 -21.61 23.49
CA GLU A 39 25.72 -22.36 24.48
C GLU A 39 26.72 -23.31 23.80
N GLN A 40 28.00 -23.13 24.11
CA GLN A 40 29.06 -24.02 23.63
C GLN A 40 29.90 -24.54 24.79
N CYS A 41 30.21 -25.83 24.79
CA CYS A 41 31.21 -26.39 25.68
C CYS A 41 32.60 -26.14 25.08
N ASP A 42 33.44 -25.37 25.77
CA ASP A 42 34.84 -25.22 25.40
C ASP A 42 35.58 -26.55 25.62
N SER A 43 36.03 -27.15 24.51
CA SER A 43 36.63 -28.50 24.52
C SER A 43 37.98 -28.58 25.25
N PHE A 44 38.63 -27.44 25.53
CA PHE A 44 39.94 -27.39 26.18
C PHE A 44 39.83 -27.26 27.71
N SER A 45 38.91 -26.44 28.19
CA SER A 45 38.67 -26.17 29.62
C SER A 45 37.54 -27.00 30.22
N GLY A 46 36.62 -27.51 29.39
CA GLY A 46 35.39 -28.16 29.85
C GLY A 46 34.41 -27.20 30.53
N GLN A 47 34.50 -25.90 30.23
CA GLN A 47 33.58 -24.87 30.74
C GLN A 47 32.55 -24.49 29.68
N CYS A 48 31.37 -24.09 30.14
CA CYS A 48 30.34 -23.53 29.27
C CYS A 48 30.68 -22.09 28.89
N VAL A 49 30.54 -21.79 27.60
CA VAL A 49 30.69 -20.48 27.01
C VAL A 49 29.32 -20.08 26.47
N TYR A 50 28.85 -18.92 26.89
CA TYR A 50 27.57 -18.34 26.48
C TYR A 50 27.87 -17.11 25.63
N THR A 51 27.46 -17.14 24.38
CA THR A 51 27.66 -16.01 23.45
C THR A 51 26.30 -15.41 23.14
N LEU A 52 26.16 -14.10 23.33
CA LEU A 52 24.91 -13.41 22.97
C LEU A 52 24.64 -13.57 21.48
N ASN A 53 23.41 -13.91 21.13
CA ASN A 53 22.97 -14.11 19.75
C ASN A 53 22.12 -12.94 19.20
N ALA A 54 22.00 -11.86 19.99
CA ALA A 54 21.53 -10.53 19.60
C ALA A 54 22.68 -9.53 19.78
N PHE A 55 22.88 -8.68 18.78
CA PHE A 55 24.00 -7.73 18.70
C PHE A 55 23.46 -6.31 18.63
N ASP A 56 24.33 -5.37 18.97
CA ASP A 56 24.14 -3.94 18.82
C ASP A 56 25.04 -3.56 17.63
N ILE A 57 24.47 -3.47 16.42
CA ILE A 57 25.23 -3.33 15.18
C ILE A 57 25.60 -1.87 14.92
N ASP A 58 24.74 -0.93 15.27
CA ASP A 58 24.95 0.51 15.07
C ASP A 58 25.61 1.22 16.27
N GLY A 59 25.60 0.62 17.46
CA GLY A 59 26.28 1.11 18.65
C GLY A 59 25.49 2.09 19.51
N ASP A 60 24.16 2.14 19.37
CA ASP A 60 23.30 3.06 20.15
C ASP A 60 22.96 2.54 21.57
N GLY A 61 23.30 1.28 21.85
CA GLY A 61 23.12 0.62 23.14
C GLY A 61 21.89 -0.28 23.24
N TYR A 62 21.06 -0.34 22.19
CA TYR A 62 20.00 -1.31 22.02
C TYR A 62 20.50 -2.45 21.13
N ARG A 63 19.73 -3.55 21.05
CA ARG A 63 20.15 -4.73 20.27
C ARG A 63 19.04 -5.13 19.34
N GLY A 64 19.41 -5.47 18.11
CA GLY A 64 18.48 -6.07 17.16
C GLY A 64 17.91 -7.39 17.68
N PRO A 65 16.64 -7.73 17.34
CA PRO A 65 16.05 -9.00 17.68
C PRO A 65 16.80 -10.14 17.01
N ARG A 66 16.72 -11.32 17.63
CA ARG A 66 17.15 -12.56 16.99
C ARG A 66 16.42 -12.77 15.67
N VAL A 67 17.15 -13.30 14.69
CA VAL A 67 16.59 -13.62 13.37
C VAL A 67 15.33 -14.46 13.50
N GLY A 68 14.23 -13.97 12.91
CA GLY A 68 12.92 -14.64 12.96
C GLY A 68 12.06 -14.31 14.19
N THR A 69 12.46 -13.33 15.00
CA THR A 69 11.66 -12.76 16.09
C THR A 69 11.36 -11.28 15.80
N VAL A 70 10.42 -10.71 16.56
CA VAL A 70 10.06 -9.29 16.50
C VAL A 70 10.73 -8.57 17.66
N ALA A 71 11.26 -7.36 17.42
CA ALA A 71 11.86 -6.53 18.46
C ALA A 71 10.91 -6.36 19.66
N GLY A 72 11.44 -6.50 20.87
CA GLY A 72 10.69 -6.32 22.12
C GLY A 72 9.79 -7.48 22.55
N GLU A 73 9.53 -8.47 21.67
CA GLU A 73 8.70 -9.64 22.01
C GLU A 73 9.45 -10.64 22.93
N PRO A 74 8.75 -11.43 23.77
CA PRO A 74 9.40 -12.43 24.61
C PRO A 74 10.27 -13.42 23.81
N GLY A 75 11.57 -13.46 24.13
CA GLY A 75 12.55 -14.32 23.46
C GLY A 75 13.19 -13.71 22.21
N SER A 76 12.90 -12.44 21.91
CA SER A 76 13.58 -11.68 20.86
C SER A 76 15.04 -11.37 21.19
N CYS A 77 15.34 -11.21 22.48
CA CYS A 77 16.68 -10.89 23.01
C CYS A 77 17.24 -9.53 22.57
N GLY A 78 16.38 -8.71 21.97
CA GLY A 78 16.65 -7.38 21.46
C GLY A 78 15.34 -6.62 21.24
N ASP A 79 15.36 -5.32 21.47
CA ASP A 79 14.24 -4.40 21.39
C ASP A 79 14.44 -3.30 20.34
N ASP A 80 15.55 -3.32 19.62
CA ASP A 80 15.83 -2.44 18.49
C ASP A 80 15.14 -2.95 17.21
N CYS A 81 14.28 -2.13 16.62
CA CYS A 81 13.53 -2.45 15.42
C CYS A 81 14.33 -2.26 14.11
N ASP A 82 15.40 -1.48 14.12
CA ASP A 82 16.36 -1.34 13.02
C ASP A 82 17.78 -1.10 13.57
N ASP A 83 18.41 -2.20 13.98
CA ASP A 83 19.78 -2.30 14.53
C ASP A 83 20.88 -1.83 13.55
N THR A 84 20.51 -1.31 12.38
CA THR A 84 21.43 -0.67 11.44
C THR A 84 21.40 0.86 11.52
N SER A 85 20.57 1.43 12.40
CA SER A 85 20.27 2.85 12.52
C SER A 85 20.23 3.31 13.98
N GLU A 86 21.25 4.08 14.39
CA GLU A 86 21.35 4.66 15.75
C GLU A 86 20.17 5.58 16.15
N ARG A 87 19.20 5.79 15.26
CA ARG A 87 17.99 6.60 15.47
C ARG A 87 16.75 5.76 15.74
N ALA A 88 16.79 4.46 15.51
CA ALA A 88 15.64 3.58 15.55
C ALA A 88 15.75 2.62 16.74
N HIS A 89 15.32 3.07 17.90
CA HIS A 89 15.45 2.29 19.13
C HIS A 89 14.32 2.59 20.10
N PRO A 90 14.05 1.72 21.09
CA PRO A 90 13.01 1.96 22.09
C PRO A 90 13.08 3.37 22.71
N GLY A 91 12.01 4.14 22.55
CA GLY A 91 11.89 5.50 23.06
C GLY A 91 12.77 6.54 22.35
N GLY A 92 13.20 6.25 21.12
CA GLY A 92 13.79 7.21 20.19
C GLY A 92 12.86 8.40 19.89
N ILE A 93 13.37 9.36 19.12
CA ILE A 93 12.58 10.53 18.71
C ILE A 93 12.10 10.27 17.29
N GLU A 94 10.79 10.30 17.08
CA GLU A 94 10.19 10.25 15.75
C GLU A 94 10.65 11.40 14.85
N VAL A 95 11.09 11.01 13.67
CA VAL A 95 11.48 11.88 12.57
C VAL A 95 10.76 11.35 11.37
N CYS A 96 10.17 12.25 10.58
CA CYS A 96 9.57 11.88 9.31
C CYS A 96 10.61 11.34 8.31
N ASP A 97 10.90 10.06 8.39
CA ASP A 97 11.78 9.35 7.46
C ASP A 97 11.17 8.01 7.01
N GLY A 98 9.95 7.69 7.47
CA GLY A 98 9.27 6.45 7.16
C GLY A 98 9.82 5.25 7.94
N VAL A 99 10.61 5.49 8.98
CA VAL A 99 11.08 4.51 9.96
C VAL A 99 10.36 4.73 11.29
N ASP A 100 10.11 3.65 12.01
CA ASP A 100 9.65 3.70 13.41
C ASP A 100 10.88 3.97 14.28
N ASN A 101 11.15 5.24 14.59
CA ASN A 101 12.38 5.64 15.27
C ASN A 101 12.34 5.31 16.77
N ASP A 102 11.16 5.19 17.37
CA ASP A 102 10.98 4.88 18.78
C ASP A 102 10.64 3.41 19.07
N CYS A 103 10.56 2.59 18.01
CA CYS A 103 10.27 1.16 18.00
C CYS A 103 8.97 0.79 18.71
N ASN A 104 7.96 1.66 18.63
CA ASN A 104 6.65 1.41 19.25
C ASN A 104 5.68 0.65 18.33
N GLY A 105 6.08 0.37 17.09
CA GLY A 105 5.30 -0.29 16.04
C GLY A 105 4.57 0.68 15.10
N ILE A 106 4.73 1.99 15.26
CA ILE A 106 4.05 3.05 14.51
C ILE A 106 5.09 3.95 13.86
N VAL A 107 5.19 3.86 12.53
CA VAL A 107 6.07 4.72 11.74
C VAL A 107 5.61 6.18 11.78
N ASP A 108 6.55 7.08 12.03
CA ASP A 108 6.35 8.54 12.06
C ASP A 108 5.17 8.93 12.97
N ASP A 109 5.13 8.42 14.21
CA ASP A 109 4.06 8.72 15.16
C ASP A 109 3.88 10.24 15.36
N ASN A 110 2.63 10.70 15.55
CA ASN A 110 2.28 12.14 15.64
C ASN A 110 2.67 13.02 14.43
N ALA A 111 3.13 12.43 13.32
CA ALA A 111 3.39 13.18 12.10
C ALA A 111 2.11 13.74 11.47
N ASP A 112 2.26 14.98 11.01
CA ASP A 112 1.25 15.74 10.30
C ASP A 112 1.81 16.18 8.94
N PHE A 113 0.96 16.17 7.92
CA PHE A 113 1.36 16.48 6.55
C PHE A 113 0.92 17.90 6.18
N ILE A 114 1.87 18.70 5.69
CA ILE A 114 1.66 20.09 5.28
C ILE A 114 2.16 20.32 3.86
N PRO A 115 1.58 21.26 3.10
CA PRO A 115 2.14 21.64 1.80
C PRO A 115 3.64 21.97 1.91
N SER A 116 4.47 21.38 1.05
CA SER A 116 5.93 21.63 1.06
C SER A 116 6.31 23.07 0.66
N GLY A 117 5.34 23.86 0.18
CA GLY A 117 5.55 25.18 -0.40
C GLY A 117 6.08 25.16 -1.83
N GLN A 118 6.36 23.98 -2.39
CA GLN A 118 6.68 23.82 -3.80
C GLN A 118 5.41 23.90 -4.65
N ALA A 119 5.51 24.59 -5.80
CA ALA A 119 4.41 24.62 -6.76
C ALA A 119 4.16 23.22 -7.34
N ALA A 120 2.89 22.92 -7.63
CA ALA A 120 2.54 21.69 -8.31
C ALA A 120 3.18 21.65 -9.72
N VAL A 121 3.64 20.47 -10.13
CA VAL A 121 4.34 20.24 -11.39
C VAL A 121 3.40 19.48 -12.33
N ARG A 122 3.23 19.98 -13.57
CA ARG A 122 2.43 19.30 -14.59
C ARG A 122 3.13 18.01 -15.04
N ILE A 123 2.39 16.89 -15.02
CA ILE A 123 2.89 15.54 -15.31
C ILE A 123 2.44 15.03 -16.69
N SER A 124 1.24 15.40 -17.13
CA SER A 124 0.66 14.96 -18.41
C SER A 124 1.10 15.81 -19.61
N GLY A 125 2.23 16.53 -19.52
CA GLY A 125 2.79 17.32 -20.62
C GLY A 125 1.75 18.16 -21.39
N ASP A 126 1.56 17.82 -22.66
CA ASP A 126 0.61 18.45 -23.58
C ASP A 126 -0.72 17.66 -23.73
N ILE A 127 -0.89 16.54 -23.02
CA ILE A 127 -2.10 15.74 -23.07
C ILE A 127 -3.20 16.40 -22.24
N ASP A 128 -4.28 16.73 -22.95
CA ASP A 128 -5.54 17.28 -22.44
C ASP A 128 -6.72 16.71 -23.26
N PRO A 129 -7.85 16.37 -22.61
CA PRO A 129 -7.98 16.15 -21.18
C PRO A 129 -7.19 14.94 -20.69
N ALA A 130 -6.71 15.03 -19.44
CA ALA A 130 -6.06 13.97 -18.68
C ALA A 130 -6.66 13.85 -17.27
N GLY A 131 -6.68 12.63 -16.73
CA GLY A 131 -7.16 12.33 -15.38
C GLY A 131 -6.29 11.29 -14.68
N PRO A 132 -6.01 11.45 -13.38
CA PRO A 132 -5.13 10.55 -12.64
C PRO A 132 -5.74 9.15 -12.51
N GLY A 133 -4.89 8.12 -12.65
CA GLY A 133 -5.27 6.71 -12.53
C GLY A 133 -4.58 5.99 -11.36
N GLY A 134 -3.35 6.38 -11.02
CA GLY A 134 -2.60 5.77 -9.94
C GLY A 134 -1.25 6.46 -9.67
N LEU A 135 -0.74 6.29 -8.45
CA LEU A 135 0.58 6.78 -8.05
C LEU A 135 1.23 5.75 -7.13
N ALA A 136 2.48 5.40 -7.40
CA ALA A 136 3.26 4.49 -6.56
C ALA A 136 4.70 4.96 -6.45
N TRP A 137 5.33 4.75 -5.29
CA TRP A 137 6.73 5.09 -5.02
C TRP A 137 7.59 3.82 -4.93
N SER A 138 8.73 3.82 -5.60
CA SER A 138 9.64 2.66 -5.66
C SER A 138 10.79 2.68 -4.66
N GLY A 139 10.86 3.68 -3.78
CA GLY A 139 12.08 3.98 -3.00
C GLY A 139 13.07 4.89 -3.74
N THR A 140 12.90 5.11 -5.05
CA THR A 140 13.79 6.01 -5.83
C THR A 140 13.05 7.01 -6.72
N SER A 141 11.86 6.66 -7.18
CA SER A 141 11.03 7.51 -8.06
C SER A 141 9.56 7.15 -7.90
N TYR A 142 8.68 8.11 -8.19
CA TYR A 142 7.26 7.83 -8.34
C TYR A 142 6.96 7.40 -9.78
N ALA A 143 6.04 6.46 -9.92
CA ALA A 143 5.35 6.16 -11.17
C ALA A 143 3.93 6.73 -11.11
N ALA A 144 3.68 7.77 -11.91
CA ALA A 144 2.36 8.35 -12.09
C ALA A 144 1.68 7.74 -13.32
N ALA A 145 0.48 7.24 -13.11
CA ALA A 145 -0.38 6.66 -14.13
C ALA A 145 -1.60 7.56 -14.36
N TYR A 146 -1.98 7.77 -15.60
CA TYR A 146 -3.14 8.60 -15.96
C TYR A 146 -3.74 8.19 -17.29
N THR A 147 -5.02 8.50 -17.47
CA THR A 147 -5.71 8.36 -18.76
C THR A 147 -5.76 9.74 -19.41
N GLY A 148 -5.48 9.83 -20.71
CA GLY A 148 -5.62 11.09 -21.46
C GLY A 148 -6.03 10.88 -22.91
N THR A 149 -6.46 11.96 -23.58
CA THR A 149 -7.20 11.87 -24.85
C THR A 149 -6.61 12.61 -26.05
N SER A 150 -5.30 12.86 -26.08
CA SER A 150 -4.65 13.64 -27.15
C SER A 150 -4.91 13.11 -28.57
N ASP A 151 -5.06 11.79 -28.74
CA ASP A 151 -5.46 11.12 -30.00
C ASP A 151 -6.31 9.86 -29.71
N GLY A 152 -7.34 10.02 -28.86
CA GLY A 152 -8.14 8.91 -28.31
C GLY A 152 -7.72 8.55 -26.88
N PHE A 153 -8.56 7.80 -26.15
CA PHE A 153 -8.25 7.44 -24.77
C PHE A 153 -7.04 6.49 -24.75
N ALA A 154 -5.98 6.90 -24.08
CA ALA A 154 -4.85 6.02 -23.79
C ALA A 154 -4.41 6.15 -22.33
N VAL A 155 -3.81 5.07 -21.84
CA VAL A 155 -3.19 5.03 -20.51
C VAL A 155 -1.70 5.35 -20.64
N PHE A 156 -1.27 6.36 -19.89
CA PHE A 156 0.08 6.88 -19.89
C PHE A 156 0.75 6.64 -18.54
N ARG A 157 2.07 6.70 -18.56
CA ARG A 157 2.93 6.66 -17.40
C ARG A 157 3.98 7.76 -17.53
N THR A 158 4.18 8.51 -16.46
CA THR A 158 5.33 9.42 -16.30
C THR A 158 6.07 9.06 -15.03
N MET A 159 7.41 8.95 -15.08
CA MET A 159 8.21 8.84 -13.86
C MET A 159 8.53 10.20 -13.29
N ILE A 160 8.57 10.30 -11.97
CA ILE A 160 8.82 11.52 -11.24
C ILE A 160 9.96 11.30 -10.26
N ASP A 161 10.94 12.19 -10.27
CA ASP A 161 12.08 12.17 -9.37
C ASP A 161 11.65 12.50 -7.91
N PRO A 162 12.52 12.28 -6.91
CA PRO A 162 12.24 12.62 -5.51
C PRO A 162 11.82 14.09 -5.29
N ALA A 163 12.25 15.00 -6.17
CA ALA A 163 11.97 16.43 -6.11
C ALA A 163 10.64 16.82 -6.78
N GLY A 164 9.94 15.88 -7.41
CA GLY A 164 8.65 16.11 -8.06
C GLY A 164 8.73 16.43 -9.55
N ASN A 165 9.88 16.29 -10.20
CA ASN A 165 10.04 16.59 -11.63
C ASN A 165 9.91 15.34 -12.50
N PRO A 166 9.30 15.44 -13.71
CA PRO A 166 9.29 14.36 -14.68
C PRO A 166 10.70 13.90 -15.08
N ILE A 167 10.95 12.59 -15.02
CA ILE A 167 12.19 11.96 -15.49
C ILE A 167 12.05 11.67 -16.99
N PRO A 168 13.02 12.08 -17.85
CA PRO A 168 13.00 11.77 -19.27
C PRO A 168 12.86 10.25 -19.54
N PRO A 169 12.07 9.84 -20.55
CA PRO A 169 11.48 10.67 -21.61
C PRO A 169 10.21 11.43 -21.20
N GLY A 170 9.73 11.27 -19.97
CA GLY A 170 8.51 11.88 -19.45
C GLY A 170 7.30 10.98 -19.69
N GLU A 171 6.30 11.51 -20.37
CA GLU A 171 5.07 10.81 -20.71
C GLU A 171 5.30 9.70 -21.74
N GLU A 172 4.88 8.48 -21.40
CA GLU A 172 4.90 7.33 -22.30
C GLU A 172 3.57 6.57 -22.25
N PRO A 173 2.99 6.18 -23.41
CA PRO A 173 1.83 5.30 -23.41
C PRO A 173 2.24 3.92 -22.90
N VAL A 174 1.49 3.39 -21.92
CA VAL A 174 1.72 2.03 -21.43
C VAL A 174 1.37 1.02 -22.51
N THR A 175 0.31 1.25 -23.29
CA THR A 175 -0.05 0.41 -24.43
C THR A 175 -0.41 1.23 -25.66
N ILE A 176 -0.06 0.69 -26.83
CA ILE A 176 -0.34 1.30 -28.14
C ILE A 176 -1.27 0.42 -29.00
N LYS A 177 -1.81 -0.67 -28.42
CA LYS A 177 -2.65 -1.62 -29.17
C LYS A 177 -4.10 -1.14 -29.33
N SER A 178 -4.58 -0.31 -28.43
CA SER A 178 -5.90 0.32 -28.47
C SER A 178 -5.72 1.84 -28.39
N ALA A 179 -6.50 2.58 -29.17
CA ALA A 179 -6.69 4.03 -29.01
C ALA A 179 -7.90 4.36 -28.11
N ASP A 180 -8.43 3.34 -27.42
CA ASP A 180 -9.52 3.45 -26.46
C ASP A 180 -9.20 2.57 -25.25
N ALA A 181 -8.39 3.12 -24.34
CA ALA A 181 -7.89 2.52 -23.11
C ALA A 181 -8.00 3.52 -21.95
N SER A 182 -8.44 3.06 -20.78
CA SER A 182 -8.56 3.88 -19.57
C SER A 182 -8.25 3.07 -18.30
N GLY A 183 -8.06 3.78 -17.18
CA GLY A 183 -7.72 3.21 -15.88
C GLY A 183 -6.30 3.59 -15.49
N GLY A 184 -5.52 2.60 -15.05
CA GLY A 184 -4.15 2.78 -14.59
C GLY A 184 -3.93 2.74 -13.08
N PRO A 185 -4.67 1.95 -12.26
CA PRO A 185 -4.16 1.69 -10.92
C PRO A 185 -2.80 1.00 -11.03
N ILE A 186 -1.86 1.48 -10.23
CA ILE A 186 -0.47 1.03 -10.21
C ILE A 186 -0.05 0.79 -8.76
N VAL A 187 0.65 -0.32 -8.50
CA VAL A 187 1.14 -0.67 -7.16
C VAL A 187 2.61 -1.08 -7.25
N TRP A 188 3.44 -0.60 -6.32
CA TRP A 188 4.83 -1.05 -6.15
C TRP A 188 4.87 -2.25 -5.21
N VAL A 189 5.68 -3.26 -5.55
CA VAL A 189 5.77 -4.51 -4.76
C VAL A 189 7.16 -4.79 -4.21
N GLY A 190 8.06 -3.80 -4.23
CA GLY A 190 9.41 -3.88 -3.69
C GLY A 190 10.51 -3.83 -4.76
N ASP A 191 10.27 -4.38 -5.96
CA ASP A 191 11.25 -4.37 -7.06
C ASP A 191 10.64 -4.04 -8.44
N ARG A 192 9.31 -3.98 -8.55
CA ARG A 192 8.56 -3.76 -9.79
C ARG A 192 7.18 -3.16 -9.51
N TYR A 193 6.51 -2.68 -10.55
CA TYR A 193 5.13 -2.23 -10.49
C TYR A 193 4.18 -3.22 -11.16
N GLY A 194 3.03 -3.47 -10.52
CA GLY A 194 1.86 -4.02 -11.21
C GLY A 194 1.01 -2.88 -11.77
N PHE A 195 0.51 -3.03 -13.00
CA PHE A 195 -0.29 -2.01 -13.67
C PHE A 195 -1.47 -2.65 -14.40
N ALA A 196 -2.69 -2.16 -14.15
CA ALA A 196 -3.91 -2.65 -14.79
C ALA A 196 -4.64 -1.54 -15.55
N TRP A 197 -5.39 -1.90 -16.59
CA TRP A 197 -6.24 -0.98 -17.34
C TRP A 197 -7.35 -1.74 -18.04
N GLN A 198 -8.35 -1.02 -18.54
CA GLN A 198 -9.35 -1.56 -19.47
C GLN A 198 -9.14 -0.98 -20.87
N ASP A 199 -9.29 -1.78 -21.93
CA ASP A 199 -9.29 -1.27 -23.31
C ASP A 199 -10.11 -2.11 -24.29
N ARG A 200 -10.36 -1.54 -25.47
CA ARG A 200 -11.23 -2.13 -26.51
C ARG A 200 -10.49 -2.78 -27.68
N ARG A 201 -9.23 -3.19 -27.53
CA ARG A 201 -8.47 -3.80 -28.64
C ARG A 201 -9.15 -5.06 -29.20
N ASP A 202 -9.95 -5.74 -28.38
CA ASP A 202 -10.64 -6.99 -28.70
C ASP A 202 -12.17 -6.83 -28.87
N GLY A 203 -12.67 -5.58 -28.99
CA GLY A 203 -14.09 -5.26 -29.27
C GLY A 203 -14.79 -4.50 -28.14
N ASP A 204 -15.16 -5.23 -27.09
CA ASP A 204 -15.69 -4.67 -25.84
C ASP A 204 -14.54 -4.25 -24.91
N TYR A 205 -14.82 -3.45 -23.87
CA TYR A 205 -13.81 -3.15 -22.86
C TYR A 205 -13.47 -4.42 -22.08
N GLU A 206 -12.18 -4.73 -22.06
CA GLU A 206 -11.63 -5.87 -21.34
C GLU A 206 -10.48 -5.41 -20.46
N VAL A 207 -10.29 -6.08 -19.33
CA VAL A 207 -9.23 -5.78 -18.38
C VAL A 207 -7.94 -6.44 -18.83
N TYR A 208 -6.87 -5.65 -18.80
CA TYR A 208 -5.50 -6.07 -19.09
C TYR A 208 -4.59 -5.70 -17.93
N PHE A 209 -3.48 -6.41 -17.86
CA PHE A 209 -2.45 -6.24 -16.85
C PHE A 209 -1.05 -6.40 -17.44
N THR A 210 -0.10 -5.74 -16.82
CA THR A 210 1.33 -5.89 -17.11
C THR A 210 2.13 -5.57 -15.87
N VAL A 211 3.42 -5.84 -15.95
CA VAL A 211 4.39 -5.53 -14.90
C VAL A 211 5.48 -4.66 -15.50
N LEU A 212 5.81 -3.59 -14.78
CA LEU A 212 6.82 -2.61 -15.15
C LEU A 212 8.01 -2.72 -14.20
N ASP A 213 9.23 -2.48 -14.67
CA ASP A 213 10.43 -2.43 -13.83
C ASP A 213 10.48 -1.13 -12.99
N GLN A 214 11.54 -0.93 -12.20
CA GLN A 214 11.69 0.29 -11.39
C GLN A 214 11.76 1.58 -12.24
N ALA A 215 12.30 1.49 -13.47
CA ALA A 215 12.28 2.57 -14.45
C ALA A 215 10.94 2.65 -15.21
N GLY A 216 9.96 1.85 -14.80
CA GLY A 216 8.63 1.56 -15.35
C GLY A 216 8.55 1.19 -16.82
N ALA A 217 9.61 0.63 -17.37
CA ALA A 217 9.56 -0.06 -18.65
C ALA A 217 8.86 -1.42 -18.49
N LYS A 218 8.17 -1.89 -19.52
CA LYS A 218 7.49 -3.20 -19.49
C LYS A 218 8.48 -4.35 -19.39
N VAL A 219 8.27 -5.20 -18.39
CA VAL A 219 9.01 -6.47 -18.21
C VAL A 219 8.24 -7.63 -18.85
N PHE A 220 6.92 -7.57 -18.82
CA PHE A 220 6.03 -8.59 -19.38
C PHE A 220 5.10 -8.01 -20.45
N PRO A 221 4.66 -8.81 -21.45
CA PRO A 221 3.64 -8.37 -22.39
C PRO A 221 2.28 -8.17 -21.72
N ASP A 222 1.41 -7.41 -22.38
CA ASP A 222 0.02 -7.21 -21.96
C ASP A 222 -0.70 -8.56 -21.82
N THR A 223 -1.19 -8.84 -20.62
CA THR A 223 -1.96 -10.03 -20.28
C THR A 223 -3.42 -9.66 -20.18
N ARG A 224 -4.27 -10.29 -20.99
CA ARG A 224 -5.73 -10.10 -20.91
C ARG A 224 -6.26 -10.91 -19.73
N LEU A 225 -6.99 -10.26 -18.83
CA LEU A 225 -7.54 -10.87 -17.61
C LEU A 225 -9.00 -11.25 -17.75
N SER A 226 -9.79 -10.46 -18.46
CA SER A 226 -11.21 -10.73 -18.71
C SER A 226 -11.46 -11.10 -20.18
N ASN A 227 -12.43 -11.98 -20.39
CA ASN A 227 -12.94 -12.32 -21.72
C ASN A 227 -14.42 -12.65 -21.58
N ALA A 228 -15.26 -11.62 -21.62
CA ALA A 228 -16.68 -11.74 -21.39
C ALA A 228 -17.47 -10.87 -22.39
N PRO A 229 -18.69 -11.26 -22.76
CA PRO A 229 -19.58 -10.34 -23.46
C PRO A 229 -19.78 -9.05 -22.64
N GLY A 230 -19.94 -7.90 -23.28
CA GLY A 230 -20.19 -6.65 -22.55
C GLY A 230 -18.93 -6.08 -21.90
N PHE A 231 -19.09 -5.03 -21.10
CA PHE A 231 -17.95 -4.23 -20.63
C PHE A 231 -17.39 -4.72 -19.30
N SER A 232 -16.07 -4.95 -19.28
CA SER A 232 -15.25 -5.08 -18.07
C SER A 232 -14.46 -3.78 -17.85
N VAL A 233 -14.84 -2.99 -16.85
CA VAL A 233 -14.34 -1.62 -16.63
C VAL A 233 -14.10 -1.32 -15.15
N ASN A 234 -13.56 -0.13 -14.85
CA ASN A 234 -13.28 0.33 -13.48
C ASN A 234 -12.43 -0.67 -12.69
N VAL A 235 -11.32 -1.13 -13.30
CA VAL A 235 -10.40 -2.03 -12.62
C VAL A 235 -9.72 -1.35 -11.44
N ALA A 236 -9.71 -2.04 -10.31
CA ALA A 236 -8.91 -1.72 -9.12
C ALA A 236 -7.86 -2.82 -8.90
N LEU A 237 -6.75 -2.49 -8.24
CA LEU A 237 -5.58 -3.34 -8.08
C LEU A 237 -5.01 -3.23 -6.67
N THR A 238 -4.62 -4.35 -6.07
CA THR A 238 -3.85 -4.40 -4.83
C THR A 238 -2.75 -5.47 -4.90
N TRP A 239 -1.84 -5.43 -3.92
CA TRP A 239 -0.78 -6.42 -3.71
C TRP A 239 -0.96 -7.07 -2.35
N THR A 240 -0.98 -8.39 -2.30
CA THR A 240 -1.24 -9.17 -1.06
C THR A 240 0.03 -9.50 -0.26
N GLY A 241 1.20 -9.06 -0.72
CA GLY A 241 2.49 -9.56 -0.23
C GLY A 241 3.06 -10.71 -1.05
N ALA A 242 2.23 -11.41 -1.84
CA ALA A 242 2.65 -12.56 -2.64
C ALA A 242 2.15 -12.53 -4.10
N GLU A 243 0.97 -11.97 -4.35
CA GLU A 243 0.34 -11.92 -5.66
C GLU A 243 -0.45 -10.62 -5.84
N PHE A 244 -0.61 -10.22 -7.11
CA PHE A 244 -1.49 -9.11 -7.47
C PHE A 244 -2.93 -9.60 -7.50
N VAL A 245 -3.85 -8.75 -7.08
CA VAL A 245 -5.29 -9.02 -7.17
C VAL A 245 -5.96 -7.83 -7.83
N THR A 246 -6.70 -8.09 -8.91
CA THR A 246 -7.56 -7.11 -9.54
C THR A 246 -9.03 -7.40 -9.27
N VAL A 247 -9.82 -6.34 -9.19
CA VAL A 247 -11.30 -6.41 -9.13
C VAL A 247 -11.86 -5.39 -10.11
N TRP A 248 -12.88 -5.76 -10.89
CA TRP A 248 -13.52 -4.88 -11.86
C TRP A 248 -15.04 -5.09 -11.87
N GLN A 249 -15.77 -4.15 -12.47
CA GLN A 249 -17.20 -4.34 -12.76
C GLN A 249 -17.36 -4.91 -14.18
N ASP A 250 -18.29 -5.83 -14.35
CA ASP A 250 -18.47 -6.65 -15.54
C ASP A 250 -19.95 -6.74 -15.91
N GLU A 251 -20.29 -6.44 -17.17
CA GLU A 251 -21.68 -6.33 -17.66
C GLU A 251 -22.18 -7.58 -18.41
N ARG A 252 -21.53 -8.74 -18.24
CA ARG A 252 -21.77 -9.91 -19.12
C ARG A 252 -23.17 -10.49 -19.18
N ASP A 253 -24.02 -10.17 -18.22
CA ASP A 253 -25.43 -10.57 -18.17
C ASP A 253 -26.41 -9.40 -18.23
N GLY A 254 -25.92 -8.19 -18.55
CA GLY A 254 -26.71 -6.97 -18.72
C GLY A 254 -26.89 -6.16 -17.42
N LEU A 255 -26.28 -6.58 -16.31
CA LEU A 255 -26.10 -5.79 -15.09
C LEU A 255 -24.63 -5.83 -14.69
N PHE A 256 -24.13 -4.77 -14.06
CA PHE A 256 -22.76 -4.79 -13.55
C PHE A 256 -22.64 -5.69 -12.31
N HIS A 257 -21.70 -6.62 -12.38
CA HIS A 257 -21.27 -7.48 -11.27
C HIS A 257 -19.76 -7.38 -11.07
N LEU A 258 -19.30 -7.60 -9.84
CA LEU A 258 -17.88 -7.60 -9.55
C LEU A 258 -17.26 -8.96 -9.85
N TYR A 259 -16.11 -8.92 -10.53
CA TYR A 259 -15.25 -10.06 -10.77
C TYR A 259 -13.83 -9.74 -10.31
N GLY A 260 -13.11 -10.77 -9.87
CA GLY A 260 -11.71 -10.65 -9.46
C GLY A 260 -10.81 -11.68 -10.13
N GLN A 261 -9.52 -11.35 -10.22
CA GLN A 261 -8.47 -12.23 -10.74
C GLN A 261 -7.21 -12.11 -9.89
N ARG A 262 -6.68 -13.26 -9.48
CA ARG A 262 -5.35 -13.37 -8.85
C ARG A 262 -4.29 -13.49 -9.95
N ILE A 263 -3.15 -12.84 -9.78
CA ILE A 263 -2.11 -12.77 -10.82
C ILE A 263 -0.75 -12.92 -10.13
N SER A 264 0.08 -13.82 -10.63
CA SER A 264 1.43 -14.02 -10.10
C SER A 264 2.31 -12.78 -10.33
N VAL A 265 3.43 -12.72 -9.60
CA VAL A 265 4.47 -11.69 -9.78
C VAL A 265 5.05 -11.65 -11.21
N ASP A 266 4.89 -12.75 -11.96
CA ASP A 266 5.31 -12.90 -13.36
C ASP A 266 4.19 -12.63 -14.37
N SER A 267 3.17 -11.85 -13.96
CA SER A 267 2.05 -11.43 -14.81
C SER A 267 1.22 -12.60 -15.36
N GLN A 268 1.17 -13.75 -14.68
CA GLN A 268 0.35 -14.89 -15.10
C GLN A 268 -0.94 -14.98 -14.28
N PRO A 269 -2.13 -15.11 -14.91
CA PRO A 269 -3.37 -15.38 -14.18
C PRO A 269 -3.27 -16.68 -13.39
N ILE A 270 -3.65 -16.62 -12.12
CA ILE A 270 -3.75 -17.77 -11.22
C ILE A 270 -5.22 -18.18 -11.19
N GLU A 271 -5.49 -19.40 -11.65
CA GLU A 271 -6.86 -19.93 -11.79
C GLU A 271 -7.74 -19.06 -12.71
N GLY A 272 -9.07 -19.12 -12.57
CA GLY A 272 -10.02 -18.38 -13.41
C GLY A 272 -10.62 -17.16 -12.69
N ASN A 273 -11.32 -16.30 -13.42
CA ASN A 273 -12.01 -15.16 -12.82
C ASN A 273 -13.05 -15.63 -11.78
N VAL A 274 -13.09 -14.97 -10.62
CA VAL A 274 -14.01 -15.27 -9.52
C VAL A 274 -15.13 -14.23 -9.52
N ALA A 275 -16.39 -14.68 -9.55
CA ALA A 275 -17.54 -13.80 -9.36
C ALA A 275 -17.63 -13.43 -7.87
N MET A 276 -17.47 -12.14 -7.55
CA MET A 276 -17.43 -11.64 -6.17
C MET A 276 -18.84 -11.23 -5.70
N THR A 277 -19.66 -10.72 -6.62
CA THR A 277 -21.10 -10.46 -6.40
C THR A 277 -21.95 -11.41 -7.24
N GLY A 278 -23.15 -11.76 -6.76
CA GLY A 278 -24.05 -12.69 -7.45
C GLY A 278 -25.11 -12.00 -8.35
N PRO A 279 -25.71 -12.74 -9.30
CA PRO A 279 -26.74 -12.23 -10.23
C PRO A 279 -28.13 -12.04 -9.59
N GLY A 280 -28.23 -12.05 -8.26
CA GLY A 280 -29.50 -12.01 -7.53
C GLY A 280 -30.08 -10.61 -7.30
N GLY A 281 -29.34 -9.56 -7.68
CA GLY A 281 -29.72 -8.16 -7.49
C GLY A 281 -30.47 -7.58 -8.69
N THR A 282 -31.22 -6.50 -8.44
CA THR A 282 -31.84 -5.67 -9.50
C THR A 282 -31.00 -4.44 -9.86
N TRP A 283 -29.87 -4.25 -9.17
CA TRP A 283 -29.03 -3.08 -9.26
C TRP A 283 -27.61 -3.47 -9.63
N GLY A 284 -26.93 -2.59 -10.38
CA GLY A 284 -25.55 -2.77 -10.79
C GLY A 284 -24.60 -2.58 -9.61
N ASN A 285 -23.49 -3.33 -9.61
CA ASN A 285 -22.38 -3.22 -8.67
C ASN A 285 -21.22 -2.55 -9.40
N GLU A 286 -20.87 -1.34 -8.98
CA GLU A 286 -20.04 -0.43 -9.75
C GLU A 286 -18.92 0.19 -8.92
N GLY A 287 -17.85 0.58 -9.60
CA GLY A 287 -16.71 1.31 -9.05
C GLY A 287 -16.07 0.62 -7.84
N PRO A 288 -15.55 -0.61 -7.99
CA PRO A 288 -14.91 -1.30 -6.88
C PRO A 288 -13.64 -0.58 -6.42
N SER A 289 -13.38 -0.63 -5.13
CA SER A 289 -12.10 -0.31 -4.51
C SER A 289 -11.64 -1.51 -3.67
N ILE A 290 -10.34 -1.76 -3.61
CA ILE A 290 -9.76 -2.96 -2.99
C ILE A 290 -8.53 -2.60 -2.15
N ALA A 291 -8.41 -3.25 -0.99
CA ALA A 291 -7.22 -3.24 -0.16
C ALA A 291 -6.86 -4.64 0.33
N ALA A 292 -5.59 -5.00 0.26
CA ALA A 292 -5.06 -6.14 1.00
C ALA A 292 -4.99 -5.82 2.48
N GLY A 293 -5.44 -6.75 3.32
CA GLY A 293 -5.23 -6.77 4.76
C GLY A 293 -4.33 -7.92 5.17
N PHE A 294 -4.34 -8.27 6.46
CA PHE A 294 -3.51 -9.33 7.00
C PHE A 294 -4.06 -10.72 6.65
N ALA A 295 -5.35 -10.97 6.90
CA ALA A 295 -5.95 -12.28 6.62
C ALA A 295 -6.46 -12.46 5.18
N GLY A 296 -6.61 -11.38 4.42
CA GLY A 296 -7.24 -11.43 3.10
C GLY A 296 -7.36 -10.07 2.42
N ILE A 297 -8.47 -9.84 1.71
CA ILE A 297 -8.75 -8.57 1.04
C ILE A 297 -10.10 -8.00 1.47
N GLY A 298 -10.20 -6.67 1.51
CA GLY A 298 -11.44 -5.93 1.67
C GLY A 298 -11.82 -5.28 0.34
N VAL A 299 -13.08 -5.41 -0.05
CA VAL A 299 -13.61 -4.79 -1.28
C VAL A 299 -14.81 -3.92 -0.92
N ALA A 300 -14.76 -2.65 -1.32
CA ALA A 300 -15.87 -1.71 -1.22
C ALA A 300 -16.38 -1.37 -2.61
N TRP A 301 -17.70 -1.21 -2.79
CA TRP A 301 -18.27 -0.84 -4.08
C TRP A 301 -19.58 -0.10 -3.92
N THR A 302 -20.04 0.49 -5.02
CA THR A 302 -21.33 1.16 -5.08
C THR A 302 -22.37 0.20 -5.64
N VAL A 303 -23.56 0.11 -5.03
CA VAL A 303 -24.71 -0.56 -5.61
C VAL A 303 -25.86 0.42 -5.74
N GLY A 304 -26.54 0.45 -6.89
CA GLY A 304 -27.59 1.44 -7.09
C GLY A 304 -28.22 1.49 -8.47
N ASP A 305 -28.95 2.58 -8.67
CA ASP A 305 -29.59 2.96 -9.93
C ASP A 305 -29.31 4.43 -10.26
N ALA A 306 -29.99 4.99 -11.25
CA ALA A 306 -29.78 6.37 -11.68
C ALA A 306 -30.03 7.45 -10.60
N TYR A 307 -30.64 7.11 -9.47
CA TYR A 307 -31.07 8.07 -8.44
C TYR A 307 -30.53 7.77 -7.04
N THR A 308 -30.27 6.50 -6.73
CA THR A 308 -29.89 6.07 -5.38
C THR A 308 -28.71 5.11 -5.45
N HIS A 309 -27.72 5.38 -4.60
CA HIS A 309 -26.49 4.62 -4.53
C HIS A 309 -26.10 4.36 -3.08
N PHE A 310 -25.69 3.12 -2.81
CA PHE A 310 -25.34 2.61 -1.51
C PHE A 310 -23.91 2.08 -1.53
N ILE A 311 -23.18 2.26 -0.44
CA ILE A 311 -21.86 1.67 -0.31
C ILE A 311 -22.00 0.28 0.32
N GLN A 312 -21.47 -0.72 -0.37
CA GLN A 312 -21.36 -2.08 0.11
C GLN A 312 -19.91 -2.39 0.43
N PHE A 313 -19.70 -3.32 1.35
CA PHE A 313 -18.39 -3.82 1.71
C PHE A 313 -18.43 -5.32 2.03
N ARG A 314 -17.34 -6.02 1.71
CA ARG A 314 -17.14 -7.42 2.06
C ARG A 314 -15.66 -7.77 2.11
N THR A 315 -15.30 -8.69 3.00
CA THR A 315 -13.96 -9.28 3.07
C THR A 315 -13.92 -10.66 2.41
N TYR A 316 -12.77 -10.99 1.82
CA TYR A 316 -12.53 -12.24 1.10
C TYR A 316 -11.21 -12.85 1.55
N ASN A 317 -11.14 -14.18 1.51
CA ASN A 317 -9.90 -14.93 1.67
C ASN A 317 -8.94 -14.64 0.50
N PRO A 318 -7.64 -14.97 0.63
CA PRO A 318 -6.67 -14.79 -0.46
C PRO A 318 -7.05 -15.50 -1.77
N ASP A 319 -7.83 -16.59 -1.71
CA ASP A 319 -8.36 -17.29 -2.88
C ASP A 319 -9.62 -16.62 -3.50
N LEU A 320 -9.98 -15.42 -3.04
CA LEU A 320 -11.18 -14.66 -3.39
C LEU A 320 -12.50 -15.32 -3.00
N SER A 321 -12.48 -16.40 -2.21
CA SER A 321 -13.69 -16.92 -1.58
C SER A 321 -14.16 -15.97 -0.48
N PRO A 322 -15.47 -15.79 -0.28
CA PRO A 322 -15.92 -14.86 0.75
C PRO A 322 -15.53 -15.25 2.17
N LEU A 323 -15.00 -14.29 2.93
CA LEU A 323 -14.63 -14.44 4.33
C LEU A 323 -15.76 -13.95 5.27
N SER A 324 -16.43 -12.86 4.88
CA SER A 324 -17.56 -12.29 5.62
C SER A 324 -18.85 -12.28 4.81
N THR A 325 -19.95 -11.89 5.44
CA THR A 325 -21.18 -11.51 4.74
C THR A 325 -21.04 -10.12 4.14
N GLU A 326 -21.70 -9.88 3.01
CA GLU A 326 -21.84 -8.52 2.47
C GLU A 326 -22.60 -7.63 3.45
N ILE A 327 -22.10 -6.41 3.67
CA ILE A 327 -22.70 -5.40 4.53
C ILE A 327 -22.90 -4.10 3.78
N SER A 328 -24.02 -3.43 4.06
CA SER A 328 -24.24 -2.05 3.59
C SER A 328 -23.76 -1.06 4.65
N LEU A 329 -22.93 -0.12 4.24
CA LEU A 329 -22.38 0.94 5.09
C LEU A 329 -23.25 2.21 5.08
N THR A 330 -24.31 2.21 4.27
CA THR A 330 -25.26 3.32 4.11
C THR A 330 -26.65 2.95 4.61
N ASP A 331 -27.47 3.93 4.96
CA ASP A 331 -28.77 3.72 5.64
C ASP A 331 -29.96 3.43 4.69
N GLY A 332 -29.72 3.30 3.40
CA GLY A 332 -30.77 3.05 2.41
C GLY A 332 -31.48 4.31 1.90
N THR A 333 -31.09 5.50 2.35
CA THR A 333 -31.65 6.79 1.90
C THR A 333 -30.65 7.69 1.16
N THR A 334 -29.45 7.17 0.92
CA THR A 334 -28.29 7.92 0.44
C THR A 334 -28.12 7.89 -1.09
N ASP A 335 -27.39 8.87 -1.62
CA ASP A 335 -26.80 8.85 -2.98
C ASP A 335 -25.27 8.91 -2.81
N ALA A 336 -24.73 7.79 -2.31
CA ALA A 336 -23.35 7.62 -1.91
C ALA A 336 -22.51 7.01 -3.04
N VAL A 337 -21.36 7.63 -3.34
CA VAL A 337 -20.52 7.27 -4.50
C VAL A 337 -19.04 7.41 -4.17
N TYR A 338 -18.21 6.85 -5.07
CA TYR A 338 -16.75 6.93 -5.03
C TYR A 338 -16.15 6.36 -3.73
N PRO A 339 -16.45 5.09 -3.38
CA PRO A 339 -15.82 4.46 -2.23
C PRO A 339 -14.32 4.29 -2.48
N THR A 340 -13.52 4.50 -1.44
CA THR A 340 -12.14 4.06 -1.34
C THR A 340 -11.99 3.20 -0.09
N VAL A 341 -11.18 2.15 -0.15
CA VAL A 341 -10.86 1.31 1.00
C VAL A 341 -9.36 1.18 1.17
N VAL A 342 -8.90 1.23 2.42
CA VAL A 342 -7.54 0.89 2.82
C VAL A 342 -7.59 -0.01 4.05
N TRP A 343 -6.53 -0.79 4.24
CA TRP A 343 -6.32 -1.53 5.48
C TRP A 343 -5.34 -0.74 6.37
N ASN A 344 -5.66 -0.65 7.66
CA ASN A 344 -4.90 0.10 8.64
C ASN A 344 -4.81 -0.72 9.93
N GLU A 345 -3.65 -1.36 10.14
CA GLU A 345 -3.27 -2.20 11.29
C GLU A 345 -4.12 -3.46 11.54
N ASP A 346 -5.40 -3.31 11.85
CA ASP A 346 -6.30 -4.42 12.23
C ASP A 346 -7.67 -4.34 11.55
N ARG A 347 -7.90 -3.30 10.75
CA ARG A 347 -9.22 -2.97 10.18
C ARG A 347 -9.12 -2.40 8.78
N TYR A 348 -10.23 -2.52 8.06
CA TYR A 348 -10.49 -1.76 6.85
C TYR A 348 -11.17 -0.44 7.19
N VAL A 349 -10.70 0.63 6.57
CA VAL A 349 -11.37 1.94 6.59
C VAL A 349 -11.89 2.24 5.20
N ILE A 350 -13.19 2.46 5.10
CA ILE A 350 -13.90 2.75 3.86
C ILE A 350 -14.36 4.20 3.94
N ALA A 351 -14.04 5.03 2.95
CA ALA A 351 -14.51 6.41 2.84
C ALA A 351 -15.23 6.65 1.51
N TRP A 352 -16.24 7.52 1.51
CA TRP A 352 -17.05 7.84 0.34
C TRP A 352 -17.63 9.26 0.42
N PHE A 353 -18.19 9.73 -0.69
CA PHE A 353 -18.97 10.97 -0.73
C PHE A 353 -20.46 10.65 -0.83
N ASP A 354 -21.28 11.32 0.00
CA ASP A 354 -22.74 11.24 -0.10
C ASP A 354 -23.34 12.57 -0.62
N LYS A 355 -23.94 12.51 -1.81
CA LYS A 355 -24.55 13.68 -2.48
C LYS A 355 -25.82 14.18 -1.78
N SER A 356 -26.50 13.29 -1.09
CA SER A 356 -27.80 13.51 -0.46
C SER A 356 -27.71 13.88 1.01
N ALA A 357 -26.62 13.49 1.68
CA ALA A 357 -26.42 13.74 3.09
C ALA A 357 -26.28 15.24 3.43
N ASN A 358 -26.57 15.58 4.68
CA ASN A 358 -26.35 16.90 5.24
C ASN A 358 -25.66 16.77 6.62
N PRO A 359 -24.38 17.18 6.76
CA PRO A 359 -23.57 17.89 5.77
C PRO A 359 -23.15 17.01 4.57
N LYS A 360 -22.81 17.65 3.45
CA LYS A 360 -22.25 17.00 2.24
C LYS A 360 -20.75 16.74 2.41
N SER A 361 -20.46 15.94 3.43
CA SER A 361 -19.13 15.58 3.91
C SER A 361 -18.57 14.36 3.17
N ILE A 362 -17.29 14.07 3.40
CA ILE A 362 -16.78 12.71 3.26
C ILE A 362 -17.26 11.91 4.47
N TYR A 363 -17.88 10.76 4.24
CA TYR A 363 -18.24 9.82 5.28
C TYR A 363 -17.26 8.66 5.27
N ALA A 364 -17.00 8.10 6.44
CA ALA A 364 -16.19 6.90 6.57
C ALA A 364 -16.79 5.91 7.58
N ALA A 365 -16.45 4.63 7.42
CA ALA A 365 -16.73 3.57 8.38
C ALA A 365 -15.48 2.70 8.56
N ALA A 366 -15.33 2.12 9.74
CA ALA A 366 -14.24 1.20 10.06
C ALA A 366 -14.81 -0.20 10.31
N VAL A 367 -14.21 -1.22 9.68
CA VAL A 367 -14.72 -2.60 9.66
C VAL A 367 -13.57 -3.56 9.93
N ALA A 368 -13.74 -4.47 10.88
CA ALA A 368 -12.76 -5.52 11.18
C ALA A 368 -12.61 -6.51 10.02
N GLU A 369 -11.54 -7.31 10.01
CA GLU A 369 -11.29 -8.30 8.94
C GLU A 369 -12.37 -9.38 8.83
N ASP A 370 -13.09 -9.66 9.92
CA ASP A 370 -14.23 -10.60 9.94
C ASP A 370 -15.54 -9.98 9.43
N GLY A 371 -15.53 -8.70 9.03
CA GLY A 371 -16.69 -7.96 8.54
C GLY A 371 -17.50 -7.25 9.63
N THR A 372 -17.09 -7.31 10.89
CA THR A 372 -17.74 -6.58 11.99
C THR A 372 -17.53 -5.07 11.84
N VAL A 373 -18.62 -4.29 11.79
CA VAL A 373 -18.53 -2.82 11.80
C VAL A 373 -18.05 -2.34 13.17
N LEU A 374 -16.85 -1.77 13.22
CA LEU A 374 -16.23 -1.21 14.42
C LEU A 374 -16.70 0.23 14.67
N VAL A 375 -16.71 1.04 13.61
CA VAL A 375 -17.20 2.42 13.64
C VAL A 375 -18.20 2.57 12.49
N PRO A 376 -19.47 2.92 12.77
CA PRO A 376 -20.47 3.13 11.73
C PRO A 376 -20.16 4.39 10.90
N ALA A 377 -20.89 4.56 9.80
CA ALA A 377 -20.79 5.73 8.94
C ALA A 377 -20.78 7.05 9.73
N THR A 378 -19.66 7.77 9.65
CA THR A 378 -19.40 8.99 10.40
C THR A 378 -18.84 10.05 9.45
N PRO A 379 -19.31 11.32 9.50
CA PRO A 379 -18.71 12.38 8.71
C PRO A 379 -17.29 12.69 9.21
N VAL A 380 -16.31 12.66 8.32
CA VAL A 380 -14.90 12.92 8.62
C VAL A 380 -14.41 14.27 8.07
N THR A 381 -15.25 15.01 7.35
CA THR A 381 -14.98 16.40 6.95
C THR A 381 -16.11 17.36 7.36
N SER A 382 -15.80 18.65 7.46
CA SER A 382 -16.71 19.70 7.93
C SER A 382 -16.89 20.85 6.91
N PRO A 383 -17.46 20.60 5.71
CA PRO A 383 -17.58 21.62 4.67
C PRO A 383 -18.66 22.68 4.95
N GLY A 384 -19.44 22.57 6.04
CA GLY A 384 -20.56 23.47 6.29
C GLY A 384 -21.66 23.35 5.22
N THR A 385 -21.97 24.45 4.52
CA THR A 385 -22.96 24.46 3.42
C THR A 385 -22.41 23.99 2.08
N PHE A 386 -21.10 23.73 2.02
CA PHE A 386 -20.34 23.32 0.85
C PHE A 386 -20.24 21.79 0.79
N ARG A 387 -19.34 21.27 -0.04
CA ARG A 387 -19.27 19.84 -0.40
C ARG A 387 -17.82 19.39 -0.40
N SER A 388 -17.53 18.32 0.31
CA SER A 388 -16.30 17.55 0.15
C SER A 388 -16.56 16.36 -0.79
N ARG A 389 -15.60 16.01 -1.66
CA ARG A 389 -15.70 14.93 -2.66
C ARG A 389 -14.37 14.23 -2.89
N TYR A 390 -14.43 13.11 -3.62
CA TYR A 390 -13.26 12.37 -4.11
C TYR A 390 -12.26 12.02 -3.00
N PRO A 391 -12.69 11.26 -1.98
CA PRO A 391 -11.81 10.92 -0.88
C PRO A 391 -10.72 9.94 -1.33
N TYR A 392 -9.51 10.17 -0.84
CA TYR A 392 -8.40 9.24 -0.91
C TYR A 392 -7.81 9.07 0.49
N LEU A 393 -7.61 7.82 0.90
CA LEU A 393 -7.03 7.48 2.19
C LEU A 393 -5.62 6.95 2.00
N ARG A 394 -4.72 7.35 2.89
CA ARG A 394 -3.40 6.73 3.02
C ARG A 394 -3.25 6.24 4.48
N PRO A 395 -3.12 4.92 4.71
CA PRO A 395 -2.91 4.38 6.05
C PRO A 395 -1.47 4.62 6.51
N LEU A 396 -1.30 4.89 7.80
CA LEU A 396 0.00 5.02 8.50
C LEU A 396 0.20 3.91 9.55
N GLY A 397 -0.81 3.07 9.81
CA GLY A 397 -0.78 2.08 10.87
C GLY A 397 -1.77 2.45 11.98
N ASP A 398 -1.50 3.52 12.71
CA ASP A 398 -2.35 4.03 13.81
C ASP A 398 -3.45 5.01 13.35
N ARG A 399 -3.16 5.74 12.26
CA ARG A 399 -4.00 6.81 11.73
C ARG A 399 -3.99 6.82 10.21
N LEU A 400 -4.79 7.70 9.63
CA LEU A 400 -4.91 7.85 8.20
C LEU A 400 -4.75 9.32 7.80
N LEU A 401 -4.02 9.55 6.71
CA LEU A 401 -4.10 10.79 5.96
C LEU A 401 -5.29 10.71 5.01
N LEU A 402 -6.26 11.61 5.21
CA LEU A 402 -7.38 11.82 4.30
C LEU A 402 -7.04 13.00 3.39
N VAL A 403 -7.07 12.78 2.07
CA VAL A 403 -6.98 13.82 1.04
C VAL A 403 -8.28 13.83 0.24
N TYR A 404 -8.82 15.01 -0.04
CA TYR A 404 -10.13 15.15 -0.69
C TYR A 404 -10.25 16.50 -1.40
N SER A 405 -11.26 16.64 -2.24
CA SER A 405 -11.61 17.90 -2.91
C SER A 405 -12.74 18.61 -2.17
N ASP A 406 -12.75 19.93 -2.11
CA ASP A 406 -13.77 20.70 -1.39
C ASP A 406 -14.05 22.06 -2.04
N ASP A 407 -15.33 22.44 -2.17
CA ASP A 407 -15.76 23.71 -2.81
C ASP A 407 -16.00 24.87 -1.82
N ARG A 408 -15.57 24.75 -0.55
CA ARG A 408 -15.86 25.74 0.52
C ARG A 408 -15.25 27.12 0.34
N ASP A 409 -14.17 27.21 -0.41
CA ASP A 409 -13.45 28.45 -0.62
C ASP A 409 -14.05 29.29 -1.75
N GLN A 410 -14.95 28.71 -2.56
CA GLN A 410 -15.66 29.36 -3.65
C GLN A 410 -14.72 30.00 -4.69
N ASN A 411 -13.59 29.35 -4.98
CA ASN A 411 -12.59 29.83 -5.93
C ASN A 411 -12.78 29.30 -7.35
N ASP A 412 -14.03 29.33 -7.83
CA ASP A 412 -14.43 28.85 -9.16
C ASP A 412 -14.25 27.34 -9.39
N GLY A 413 -14.22 26.53 -8.33
CA GLY A 413 -14.07 25.08 -8.43
C GLY A 413 -13.92 24.41 -7.06
N TYR A 414 -13.52 23.14 -7.09
CA TYR A 414 -13.08 22.40 -5.92
C TYR A 414 -11.57 22.54 -5.73
N GLU A 415 -11.12 22.59 -4.47
CA GLU A 415 -9.71 22.61 -4.12
C GLU A 415 -9.33 21.38 -3.30
N LEU A 416 -8.06 20.98 -3.33
CA LEU A 416 -7.60 19.89 -2.49
C LEU A 416 -7.45 20.33 -1.03
N TYR A 417 -7.89 19.47 -0.13
CA TYR A 417 -7.72 19.56 1.31
C TYR A 417 -7.17 18.25 1.85
N SER A 418 -6.56 18.32 3.03
CA SER A 418 -6.16 17.16 3.80
C SER A 418 -6.44 17.32 5.28
N ARG A 419 -6.47 16.19 5.98
CA ARG A 419 -6.44 16.12 7.45
C ARG A 419 -5.97 14.73 7.89
N MET A 420 -5.53 14.63 9.13
CA MET A 420 -5.30 13.36 9.80
C MET A 420 -6.58 12.92 10.54
N ILE A 421 -6.90 11.64 10.44
CA ILE A 421 -7.99 10.99 11.18
C ILE A 421 -7.44 9.73 11.88
N GLY A 422 -7.92 9.43 13.08
CA GLY A 422 -7.53 8.22 13.81
C GLY A 422 -8.21 6.96 13.26
N ALA A 423 -7.77 5.80 13.72
CA ALA A 423 -8.42 4.51 13.43
C ALA A 423 -9.86 4.40 13.96
N ASP A 424 -10.27 5.30 14.87
CA ASP A 424 -11.64 5.49 15.35
C ASP A 424 -12.44 6.52 14.52
N LEU A 425 -11.84 7.04 13.45
CA LEU A 425 -12.34 8.09 12.56
C LEU A 425 -12.45 9.48 13.21
N ALA A 426 -11.93 9.65 14.43
CA ALA A 426 -11.89 10.96 15.06
C ALA A 426 -10.88 11.86 14.32
N PRO A 427 -11.19 13.15 14.12
CA PRO A 427 -10.24 14.08 13.54
C PRO A 427 -9.06 14.31 14.50
N LEU A 428 -7.84 14.12 14.00
CA LEU A 428 -6.61 14.37 14.76
C LEU A 428 -6.04 15.77 14.47
N THR A 429 -6.26 16.28 13.26
CA THR A 429 -5.81 17.61 12.85
C THR A 429 -6.93 18.42 12.21
N ASP A 430 -6.72 19.74 12.17
CA ASP A 430 -7.58 20.66 11.42
C ASP A 430 -7.50 20.39 9.91
N GLU A 431 -8.55 20.76 9.19
CA GLU A 431 -8.59 20.63 7.73
C GLU A 431 -7.72 21.68 7.06
N LYS A 432 -6.76 21.22 6.24
CA LYS A 432 -5.75 22.06 5.59
C LYS A 432 -5.97 22.11 4.10
N ARG A 433 -6.03 23.32 3.55
CA ARG A 433 -6.06 23.55 2.11
C ARG A 433 -4.68 23.27 1.50
N LEU A 434 -4.66 22.58 0.36
CA LEU A 434 -3.44 22.16 -0.35
C LEU A 434 -3.22 22.94 -1.64
N THR A 435 -4.25 23.09 -2.47
CA THR A 435 -4.20 23.88 -3.72
C THR A 435 -4.79 25.26 -3.50
N VAL A 436 -4.40 26.26 -4.30
CA VAL A 436 -4.92 27.64 -4.19
C VAL A 436 -5.25 28.27 -5.54
N ASP A 437 -5.20 27.49 -6.60
CA ASP A 437 -5.39 27.95 -7.96
C ASP A 437 -6.89 28.09 -8.27
N THR A 438 -7.25 28.72 -9.39
CA THR A 438 -8.65 28.81 -9.82
C THR A 438 -9.07 27.55 -10.56
N MET A 439 -10.36 27.23 -10.57
CA MET A 439 -10.96 26.03 -11.20
C MET A 439 -10.76 24.74 -10.37
N ASP A 440 -11.07 23.58 -10.95
CA ASP A 440 -11.11 22.33 -10.20
C ASP A 440 -9.71 21.72 -10.01
N SER A 441 -9.37 21.43 -8.76
CA SER A 441 -8.34 20.48 -8.33
C SER A 441 -9.01 19.24 -7.73
N ILE A 442 -9.07 18.13 -8.48
CA ILE A 442 -9.88 16.96 -8.13
C ILE A 442 -9.21 15.61 -8.38
N TYR A 443 -9.82 14.54 -7.86
CA TYR A 443 -9.34 13.15 -7.93
C TYR A 443 -7.93 12.95 -7.35
N PRO A 444 -7.68 13.35 -6.09
CA PRO A 444 -6.36 13.15 -5.48
C PRO A 444 -6.02 11.66 -5.33
N ILE A 445 -4.77 11.30 -5.59
CA ILE A 445 -4.18 9.98 -5.34
C ILE A 445 -2.85 10.21 -4.63
N ALA A 446 -2.69 9.63 -3.44
CA ALA A 446 -1.52 9.83 -2.59
C ALA A 446 -0.65 8.57 -2.48
N ALA A 447 0.68 8.77 -2.45
CA ALA A 447 1.68 7.76 -2.17
C ALA A 447 2.80 8.34 -1.30
N PHE A 448 3.42 7.53 -0.44
CA PHE A 448 4.59 7.96 0.34
C PHE A 448 5.78 8.25 -0.57
N GLY A 449 6.69 9.06 -0.07
CA GLY A 449 7.92 9.50 -0.71
C GLY A 449 9.19 9.03 -0.02
N PRO A 450 10.34 9.58 -0.43
CA PRO A 450 11.67 9.20 0.07
C PRO A 450 11.94 9.54 1.55
N GLU A 451 11.26 10.53 2.12
CA GLU A 451 11.58 11.10 3.45
C GLU A 451 10.31 11.10 4.33
N GLY A 452 9.51 10.02 4.27
CA GLY A 452 8.20 9.96 4.93
C GLY A 452 7.16 10.96 4.36
N ASP A 453 7.55 11.81 3.41
CA ASP A 453 6.70 12.78 2.72
C ASP A 453 5.60 12.10 1.88
N VAL A 454 4.62 12.87 1.43
CA VAL A 454 3.52 12.34 0.61
C VAL A 454 3.45 13.06 -0.72
N GLY A 455 3.60 12.30 -1.81
CA GLY A 455 3.29 12.76 -3.15
C GLY A 455 1.78 12.66 -3.43
N ILE A 456 1.21 13.68 -4.05
CA ILE A 456 -0.20 13.73 -4.47
C ILE A 456 -0.26 13.97 -5.97
N LEU A 457 -0.86 13.03 -6.68
CA LEU A 457 -1.26 13.14 -8.08
C LEU A 457 -2.73 13.57 -8.15
N PHE A 458 -3.06 14.53 -8.99
CA PHE A 458 -4.43 15.04 -9.08
C PHE A 458 -4.69 15.67 -10.46
N ARG A 459 -5.97 15.81 -10.82
CA ARG A 459 -6.38 16.63 -11.96
C ARG A 459 -6.46 18.09 -11.52
N ASP A 460 -5.95 19.00 -12.34
CA ASP A 460 -6.06 20.44 -12.12
C ASP A 460 -6.38 21.17 -13.43
N ASP A 461 -7.34 22.08 -13.35
CA ASP A 461 -7.89 22.79 -14.49
C ASP A 461 -7.39 24.27 -14.60
N ARG A 462 -6.35 24.64 -13.84
CA ARG A 462 -5.79 26.02 -13.74
C ARG A 462 -5.41 26.68 -15.07
N ASP A 463 -5.12 25.89 -16.10
CA ASP A 463 -4.60 26.36 -17.39
C ASP A 463 -5.72 26.66 -18.38
N ASN A 464 -6.51 27.69 -18.08
CA ASN A 464 -7.69 28.10 -18.86
C ASN A 464 -8.79 27.02 -18.99
N GLY A 465 -8.88 26.10 -18.02
CA GLY A 465 -9.86 25.01 -18.02
C GLY A 465 -9.40 23.76 -18.78
N GLU A 466 -8.15 23.70 -19.26
CA GLU A 466 -7.54 22.47 -19.75
C GLU A 466 -7.33 21.51 -18.58
N HIS A 467 -7.73 20.25 -18.75
CA HIS A 467 -7.66 19.23 -17.71
C HIS A 467 -6.31 18.52 -17.79
N HIS A 468 -5.39 18.87 -16.91
CA HIS A 468 -4.08 18.22 -16.84
C HIS A 468 -3.89 17.49 -15.53
N VAL A 469 -2.94 16.55 -15.52
CA VAL A 469 -2.52 15.86 -14.31
C VAL A 469 -1.31 16.58 -13.73
N PHE A 470 -1.40 16.91 -12.45
CA PHE A 470 -0.34 17.57 -11.68
C PHE A 470 0.11 16.70 -10.51
N PHE A 471 1.33 16.96 -10.07
CA PHE A 471 1.94 16.36 -8.90
C PHE A 471 2.35 17.45 -7.91
N MET A 472 2.08 17.24 -6.63
CA MET A 472 2.60 18.06 -5.54
C MET A 472 3.08 17.20 -4.39
N LYS A 473 3.84 17.82 -3.47
CA LYS A 473 4.35 17.16 -2.28
C LYS A 473 3.79 17.77 -1.00
N LEU A 474 3.46 16.93 -0.04
CA LEU A 474 3.28 17.30 1.35
C LEU A 474 4.56 16.95 2.12
N GLY A 475 5.16 17.95 2.77
CA GLY A 475 6.19 17.70 3.76
C GLY A 475 5.57 17.07 5.01
N CYS A 476 6.36 16.22 5.66
CA CYS A 476 6.00 15.60 6.92
C CYS A 476 6.62 16.40 8.07
N VAL A 477 5.84 16.63 9.13
CA VAL A 477 6.31 17.29 10.36
C VAL A 477 5.90 16.44 11.55
N ALA A 478 6.88 15.80 12.18
CA ALA A 478 6.72 15.17 13.48
C ALA A 478 6.75 16.27 14.55
N THR A 479 5.65 16.47 15.27
CA THR A 479 5.67 17.31 16.47
C THR A 479 6.14 16.46 17.65
N SER A 480 7.19 16.87 18.34
CA SER A 480 7.51 16.27 19.64
C SER A 480 6.31 16.44 20.56
N SER A 481 5.76 15.32 21.05
CA SER A 481 4.83 15.38 22.18
C SER A 481 5.58 16.03 23.36
N PRO A 482 4.96 16.99 24.08
CA PRO A 482 5.59 17.73 25.18
C PRO A 482 5.88 16.88 26.42
#